data_AF-A0A8J5CPG6-F1
#
_entry.id   AF-A0A8J5CPG6-F1
#
_cell.length_a   1.000
_cell.length_b   1.000
_cell.length_c   1.000
_cell.angle_alpha   90.00
_cell.angle_beta   90.00
_cell.angle_gamma   90.00
#
_symmetry.space_group_name_H-M   'P 1'
#
loop_
_entity.id
_entity.type
_entity.pdbx_description
1 polymer ?
#
loop_
_entity_poly.entity_id
_entity_poly.type
_entity_poly.pdbx_seq_one_letter_code
_entity_poly.pdbx_strand_id
1 'polypeptide(L)'
;MNDRLLGVLTTSYTCPLRRLVLHVHGIDQTHQGTSEYMWYCFKQHHPQCSLVLTLMHSYDGVEQLGSGLLRPSMPLTHFRAFFCEWINIAALRLMSNWYSETLRHLMWVDSLDHSGWGMLTEGRDEDQETPDPLVMLAWKCKHLEHLTLFGMCCSR
;
A
#
# COMPACT_ATOMS: atom_id res chain seq x y z
N MET A 1 4.91 -0.72 -13.18
CA MET A 1 5.76 0.48 -13.40
C MET A 1 7.22 0.13 -13.13
N ASN A 2 8.16 0.66 -13.93
CA ASN A 2 9.61 0.43 -13.79
C ASN A 2 10.39 1.75 -13.69
N ASP A 3 11.68 1.64 -13.38
CA ASP A 3 12.60 2.77 -13.21
C ASP A 3 12.68 3.70 -14.42
N ARG A 4 12.62 3.14 -15.63
CA ARG A 4 12.65 3.95 -16.86
C ARG A 4 11.45 4.89 -16.93
N LEU A 5 10.26 4.38 -16.66
CA LEU A 5 9.04 5.18 -16.73
C LEU A 5 9.02 6.25 -15.63
N LEU A 6 9.38 5.90 -14.39
CA LEU A 6 9.45 6.90 -13.31
C LEU A 6 10.57 7.92 -13.55
N GLY A 7 11.67 7.51 -14.19
CA GLY A 7 12.78 8.37 -14.57
C GLY A 7 12.37 9.45 -15.56
N VAL A 8 11.57 9.12 -16.58
CA VAL A 8 11.02 10.11 -17.51
C VAL A 8 10.19 11.16 -16.76
N LEU A 9 9.36 10.73 -15.81
CA LEU A 9 8.56 11.62 -14.97
C LEU A 9 9.41 12.48 -14.02
N THR A 10 10.68 12.14 -13.81
CA THR A 10 11.60 12.84 -12.89
C THR A 10 12.59 13.75 -13.65
N THR A 11 12.38 13.95 -14.96
CA THR A 11 13.25 14.82 -15.76
C THR A 11 12.94 16.30 -15.51
N SER A 12 14.00 17.12 -15.42
CA SER A 12 13.93 18.53 -15.01
C SER A 12 13.11 19.46 -15.92
N TYR A 13 12.74 19.00 -17.12
CA TYR A 13 11.90 19.76 -18.05
C TYR A 13 10.40 19.56 -17.80
N THR A 14 10.02 18.66 -16.89
CA THR A 14 8.63 18.40 -16.54
C THR A 14 8.17 19.31 -15.41
N CYS A 15 6.98 19.88 -15.53
CA CYS A 15 6.37 20.62 -14.42
C CYS A 15 6.10 19.67 -13.24
N PRO A 16 6.15 20.16 -11.98
CA PRO A 16 5.89 19.32 -10.83
C PRO A 16 4.53 18.64 -10.88
N LEU A 17 4.52 17.30 -10.82
CA LEU A 17 3.31 16.49 -10.77
C LEU A 17 2.60 16.69 -9.43
N ARG A 18 1.28 16.83 -9.48
CA ARG A 18 0.43 16.90 -8.27
C ARG A 18 -0.19 15.57 -7.89
N ARG A 19 -0.36 14.66 -8.84
CA ARG A 19 -0.98 13.37 -8.62
C ARG A 19 -0.47 12.31 -9.60
N LEU A 20 -0.08 11.18 -9.06
CA LEU A 20 0.24 9.96 -9.79
C LEU A 20 -0.76 8.88 -9.35
N VAL A 21 -1.43 8.25 -10.31
CA VAL A 21 -2.40 7.18 -10.04
C VAL A 21 -1.89 5.91 -10.71
N LEU A 22 -1.71 4.86 -9.92
CA LEU A 22 -1.26 3.55 -10.37
C LEU A 22 -2.37 2.53 -10.14
N HIS A 23 -2.79 1.88 -11.22
CA HIS A 23 -3.67 0.72 -11.18
C HIS A 23 -2.84 -0.52 -11.49
N VAL A 24 -2.87 -1.50 -10.58
CA VAL A 24 -2.16 -2.77 -10.70
C VAL A 24 -3.20 -3.88 -10.72
N HIS A 25 -3.24 -4.61 -11.84
CA HIS A 25 -4.13 -5.75 -12.06
C HIS A 25 -3.40 -7.10 -11.97
N GLY A 26 -2.08 -7.07 -11.94
CA GLY A 26 -1.21 -8.23 -11.87
C GLY A 26 0.25 -7.79 -11.98
N ILE A 27 1.16 -8.62 -11.49
CA ILE A 27 2.60 -8.37 -11.56
C ILE A 27 3.26 -9.58 -12.19
N ASP A 28 3.86 -9.39 -13.35
CA ASP A 28 4.69 -10.41 -13.98
C ASP A 28 5.86 -10.76 -13.03
N GLN A 29 6.15 -12.05 -12.86
CA GLN A 29 7.24 -12.53 -11.99
C GLN A 29 8.62 -11.99 -12.40
N THR A 30 8.79 -11.62 -13.67
CA THR A 30 10.02 -11.02 -14.20
C THR A 30 10.06 -9.50 -14.03
N HIS A 31 8.95 -8.88 -13.59
CA HIS A 31 8.86 -7.44 -13.43
C HIS A 31 9.61 -6.98 -12.18
N GLN A 32 10.78 -6.38 -12.37
CA GLN A 32 11.66 -5.91 -11.29
C GLN A 32 11.07 -4.79 -10.42
N GLY A 33 9.92 -4.23 -10.81
CA GLY A 33 9.31 -3.12 -10.10
C GLY A 33 10.06 -1.80 -10.30
N THR A 34 9.86 -0.88 -9.36
CA THR A 34 10.56 0.40 -9.31
C THR A 34 11.45 0.43 -8.07
N SER A 35 12.69 0.84 -8.23
CA SER A 35 13.68 0.90 -7.16
C SER A 35 13.37 2.02 -6.18
N GLU A 36 13.84 1.84 -4.94
CA GLU A 36 13.70 2.84 -3.89
C GLU A 36 14.39 4.16 -4.28
N TYR A 37 15.56 4.07 -4.93
CA TYR A 37 16.30 5.24 -5.41
C TYR A 37 15.47 6.08 -6.39
N MET A 38 14.79 5.44 -7.33
CA MET A 38 13.94 6.17 -8.28
C MET A 38 12.73 6.81 -7.62
N TRP A 39 12.13 6.16 -6.62
CA TRP A 39 11.07 6.78 -5.81
C TRP A 39 11.56 7.97 -5.00
N TYR A 40 12.76 7.88 -4.43
CA TYR A 40 13.41 8.99 -3.74
C TYR A 40 13.59 10.19 -4.68
N CYS A 41 14.20 9.99 -5.86
CA CYS A 41 14.38 11.04 -6.85
C CYS A 41 13.03 11.65 -7.28
N PHE A 42 12.02 10.82 -7.54
CA PHE A 42 10.68 11.27 -7.89
C PHE A 42 10.07 12.15 -6.79
N LYS A 43 10.16 11.75 -5.52
CA LYS A 43 9.63 12.51 -4.38
C LYS A 43 10.34 13.85 -4.19
N GLN A 44 11.66 13.90 -4.43
CA GLN A 44 12.42 15.16 -4.38
C GLN A 44 12.01 16.11 -5.52
N HIS A 45 11.77 15.58 -6.72
CA HIS A 45 11.37 16.39 -7.86
C HIS A 45 9.91 16.87 -7.76
N HIS A 46 9.05 16.06 -7.14
CA HIS A 46 7.61 16.31 -6.99
C HIS A 46 7.17 16.30 -5.52
N PRO A 47 7.62 17.23 -4.68
CA PRO A 47 7.42 17.18 -3.22
C PRO A 47 5.93 17.29 -2.80
N GLN A 48 5.08 17.80 -3.69
CA GLN A 48 3.63 17.94 -3.45
C GLN A 48 2.80 16.85 -4.17
N CYS A 49 3.44 15.86 -4.80
CA CYS A 49 2.72 14.82 -5.53
C CYS A 49 2.01 13.85 -4.58
N SER A 50 0.73 13.63 -4.82
CA SER A 50 -0.04 12.55 -4.20
C SER A 50 0.08 11.27 -5.02
N LEU A 51 0.49 10.15 -4.39
CA LEU A 51 0.41 8.84 -5.03
C LEU A 51 -0.86 8.10 -4.58
N VAL A 52 -1.61 7.61 -5.56
CA VAL A 52 -2.76 6.71 -5.39
C VAL A 52 -2.38 5.35 -5.97
N LEU A 53 -2.30 4.32 -5.13
CA LEU A 53 -2.06 2.95 -5.54
C LEU A 53 -3.34 2.13 -5.38
N THR A 54 -3.79 1.52 -6.46
CA THR A 54 -5.00 0.69 -6.49
C THR A 54 -4.66 -0.70 -7.03
N LEU A 55 -4.88 -1.72 -6.21
CA LEU A 55 -4.83 -3.13 -6.59
C LEU A 55 -6.25 -3.61 -6.88
N MET A 56 -6.45 -4.28 -8.02
CA MET A 56 -7.75 -4.86 -8.39
C MET A 56 -7.54 -6.29 -8.90
N HIS A 57 -8.14 -7.27 -8.22
CA HIS A 57 -7.95 -8.70 -8.52
C HIS A 57 -6.46 -9.09 -8.66
N SER A 58 -5.59 -8.44 -7.89
CA SER A 58 -4.14 -8.56 -8.02
C SER A 58 -3.56 -9.29 -6.81
N TYR A 59 -3.79 -10.60 -6.74
CA TYR A 59 -3.32 -11.49 -5.67
C TYR A 59 -1.80 -11.42 -5.48
N ASP A 60 -1.04 -11.57 -6.57
CA ASP A 60 0.42 -11.43 -6.59
C ASP A 60 0.87 -10.04 -6.09
N GLY A 61 0.08 -9.02 -6.38
CA GLY A 61 0.34 -7.65 -5.93
C GLY A 61 0.24 -7.51 -4.41
N VAL A 62 -0.75 -8.16 -3.79
CA VAL A 62 -0.92 -8.18 -2.33
C VAL A 62 0.20 -8.96 -1.65
N GLU A 63 0.64 -10.10 -2.23
CA GLU A 63 1.80 -10.84 -1.73
C GLU A 63 3.07 -10.00 -1.77
N GLN A 64 3.26 -9.28 -2.88
CA GLN A 64 4.47 -8.49 -3.11
C GLN A 64 4.48 -7.13 -2.41
N LEU A 65 3.41 -6.73 -1.70
CA LEU A 65 3.38 -5.48 -0.93
C LEU A 65 4.56 -5.39 0.02
N GLY A 66 4.89 -6.48 0.72
CA GLY A 66 5.98 -6.52 1.70
C GLY A 66 7.37 -6.74 1.10
N SER A 67 7.47 -7.35 -0.08
CA SER A 67 8.74 -7.82 -0.66
C SER A 67 9.27 -6.96 -1.81
N GLY A 68 8.49 -6.02 -2.34
CA GLY A 68 9.04 -5.11 -3.36
C GLY A 68 8.08 -4.12 -4.02
N LEU A 69 6.76 -4.29 -3.86
CA LEU A 69 5.78 -3.37 -4.45
C LEU A 69 5.71 -2.04 -3.70
N LEU A 70 5.66 -2.08 -2.36
CA LEU A 70 5.78 -0.87 -1.55
C LEU A 70 7.24 -0.49 -1.36
N ARG A 71 7.50 0.82 -1.36
CA ARG A 71 8.84 1.41 -1.26
C ARG A 71 8.80 2.61 -0.32
N PRO A 72 9.68 2.73 0.69
CA PRO A 72 9.62 3.80 1.70
C PRO A 72 9.53 5.22 1.11
N SER A 73 10.20 5.49 0.00
CA SER A 73 10.20 6.82 -0.62
C SER A 73 8.98 7.11 -1.50
N MET A 74 8.05 6.17 -1.66
CA MET A 74 6.78 6.46 -2.32
C MET A 74 6.03 7.58 -1.58
N PRO A 75 5.53 8.62 -2.27
CA PRO A 75 4.66 9.62 -1.66
C PRO A 75 3.21 9.09 -1.53
N LEU A 76 3.05 7.89 -0.96
CA LEU A 76 1.77 7.17 -0.89
C LEU A 76 0.78 7.94 -0.02
N THR A 77 -0.34 8.32 -0.64
CA THR A 77 -1.44 9.02 0.04
C THR A 77 -2.72 8.21 0.08
N HIS A 78 -2.97 7.38 -0.95
CA HIS A 78 -4.16 6.54 -1.02
C HIS A 78 -3.75 5.13 -1.40
N PHE A 79 -4.13 4.17 -0.57
CA PHE A 79 -4.01 2.75 -0.87
C PHE A 79 -5.40 2.15 -1.00
N ARG A 80 -5.63 1.38 -2.07
CA ARG A 80 -6.89 0.69 -2.32
C ARG A 80 -6.61 -0.73 -2.78
N ALA A 81 -7.22 -1.71 -2.14
CA ALA A 81 -7.22 -3.10 -2.57
C ALA A 81 -8.68 -3.56 -2.74
N PHE A 82 -8.99 -4.09 -3.91
CA PHE A 82 -10.32 -4.58 -4.27
C PHE A 82 -10.25 -6.04 -4.73
N PHE A 83 -11.01 -6.89 -4.06
CA PHE A 83 -11.19 -8.31 -4.38
C PHE A 83 -9.86 -9.06 -4.49
N CYS A 84 -9.03 -8.91 -3.47
CA CYS A 84 -7.72 -9.56 -3.40
C CYS A 84 -7.71 -10.81 -2.50
N GLU A 85 -8.85 -11.21 -1.95
CA GLU A 85 -9.13 -12.38 -1.10
C GLU A 85 -8.44 -12.47 0.27
N TRP A 86 -7.38 -11.71 0.53
CA TRP A 86 -6.70 -11.76 1.82
C TRP A 86 -6.04 -10.43 2.17
N ILE A 87 -5.88 -10.15 3.46
CA ILE A 87 -5.20 -8.95 3.97
C ILE A 87 -3.75 -9.26 4.33
N ASN A 88 -2.81 -8.52 3.74
CA ASN A 88 -1.40 -8.62 4.10
C ASN A 88 -1.08 -7.77 5.35
N ILE A 89 -0.99 -8.42 6.52
CA ILE A 89 -0.67 -7.77 7.80
C ILE A 89 0.69 -7.10 7.80
N ALA A 90 1.69 -7.74 7.21
CA ALA A 90 3.03 -7.17 7.11
C ALA A 90 2.97 -5.86 6.32
N ALA A 91 2.20 -5.81 5.24
CA ALA A 91 2.00 -4.59 4.47
C ALA A 91 1.32 -3.47 5.27
N LEU A 92 0.31 -3.78 6.09
CA LEU A 92 -0.31 -2.78 6.99
C LEU A 92 0.71 -2.22 7.99
N ARG A 93 1.57 -3.07 8.56
CA ARG A 93 2.66 -2.65 9.45
C ARG A 93 3.68 -1.78 8.73
N LEU A 94 4.07 -2.13 7.50
CA LEU A 94 4.95 -1.30 6.68
C LEU A 94 4.32 0.05 6.36
N MET A 95 3.04 0.09 5.99
CA MET A 95 2.35 1.34 5.67
C MET A 95 2.26 2.28 6.88
N SER A 96 1.96 1.76 8.07
CA SER A 96 1.94 2.57 9.29
C SER A 96 3.32 3.10 9.69
N ASN A 97 4.39 2.41 9.30
CA ASN A 97 5.77 2.79 9.57
C ASN A 97 6.33 3.79 8.54
N TRP A 98 6.15 3.52 7.25
CA TRP A 98 6.78 4.28 6.17
C TRP A 98 5.98 5.51 5.75
N TYR A 99 4.65 5.45 5.89
CA TYR A 99 3.75 6.48 5.36
C TYR A 99 2.96 7.19 6.46
N SER A 100 3.50 7.25 7.68
CA SER A 100 2.87 7.95 8.82
C SER A 100 2.56 9.42 8.55
N GLU A 101 3.36 10.07 7.71
CA GLU A 101 3.24 11.49 7.36
C GLU A 101 2.59 11.72 5.98
N THR A 102 2.21 10.67 5.23
CA THR A 102 1.66 10.84 3.87
C THR A 102 0.34 10.11 3.64
N LEU A 103 0.10 8.99 4.31
CA LEU A 103 -1.10 8.19 4.11
C LEU A 103 -2.35 8.92 4.60
N ARG A 104 -3.34 9.06 3.72
CA ARG A 104 -4.62 9.75 3.98
C ARG A 104 -5.82 8.83 3.84
N HIS A 105 -5.76 7.86 2.95
CA HIS A 105 -6.85 6.91 2.74
C HIS A 105 -6.32 5.49 2.62
N LEU A 106 -6.94 4.58 3.36
CA LEU A 106 -6.77 3.15 3.20
C LEU A 106 -8.13 2.51 2.98
N MET A 107 -8.26 1.77 1.87
CA MET A 107 -9.47 1.04 1.53
C MET A 107 -9.10 -0.40 1.20
N TRP A 108 -9.73 -1.33 1.91
CA TRP A 108 -9.70 -2.75 1.60
C TRP A 108 -11.12 -3.24 1.42
N VAL A 109 -11.42 -3.79 0.25
CA VAL A 109 -12.72 -4.38 -0.04
C VAL A 109 -12.48 -5.78 -0.54
N ASP A 110 -13.08 -6.76 0.11
CA ASP A 110 -12.98 -8.16 -0.27
C ASP A 110 -14.33 -8.85 -0.42
N SER A 111 -14.32 -10.04 -1.02
CA SER A 111 -15.48 -10.92 -1.06
C SER A 111 -15.84 -11.39 0.36
N LEU A 112 -17.13 -11.68 0.59
CA LEU A 112 -17.64 -12.13 1.89
C LEU A 112 -17.33 -13.62 2.17
N ASP A 113 -16.59 -14.28 1.29
CA ASP A 113 -16.32 -15.71 1.41
C ASP A 113 -15.29 -15.95 2.52
N HIS A 114 -15.66 -16.85 3.44
CA HIS A 114 -15.19 -16.91 4.82
C HIS A 114 -13.71 -17.30 5.05
N SER A 115 -12.90 -17.50 4.02
CA SER A 115 -11.57 -18.14 4.14
C SER A 115 -10.40 -17.16 4.33
N GLY A 116 -10.50 -15.91 3.89
CA GLY A 116 -9.35 -14.99 3.83
C GLY A 116 -8.97 -14.30 5.14
N TRP A 117 -9.92 -14.20 6.09
CA TRP A 117 -9.80 -13.32 7.26
C TRP A 117 -9.33 -13.99 8.55
N GLY A 118 -9.34 -15.33 8.63
CA GLY A 118 -8.74 -16.07 9.75
C GLY A 118 -7.29 -15.64 10.01
N MET A 119 -6.60 -15.14 8.98
CA MET A 119 -5.21 -14.72 9.05
C MET A 119 -4.95 -13.39 9.78
N LEU A 120 -5.94 -12.49 9.95
CA LEU A 120 -5.79 -11.32 10.85
C LEU A 120 -5.66 -11.75 12.31
N THR A 121 -6.25 -12.90 12.65
CA THR A 121 -6.25 -13.49 13.99
C THR A 121 -5.19 -14.59 14.15
N GLU A 122 -4.87 -15.36 13.12
CA GLU A 122 -3.87 -16.45 13.16
C GLU A 122 -2.41 -15.96 13.20
N GLY A 123 -2.16 -14.68 12.87
CA GLY A 123 -0.85 -14.04 13.05
C GLY A 123 -0.64 -13.41 14.43
N ARG A 124 -1.60 -13.54 15.35
CA ARG A 124 -1.39 -13.25 16.77
C ARG A 124 -0.72 -14.48 17.38
N ASP A 125 0.60 -14.49 17.40
CA ASP A 125 1.29 -15.31 18.41
C ASP A 125 0.66 -14.93 19.76
N GLU A 126 -0.02 -15.87 20.42
CA GLU A 126 -0.66 -15.64 21.72
C GLU A 126 0.35 -15.11 22.77
N ASP A 127 1.64 -15.28 22.50
CA ASP A 127 2.78 -14.88 23.33
C ASP A 127 3.37 -13.49 23.01
N GLN A 128 2.90 -12.76 21.99
CA GLN A 128 3.36 -11.40 21.70
C GLN A 128 2.21 -10.39 21.74
N GLU A 129 2.30 -9.45 22.69
CA GLU A 129 1.51 -8.21 22.75
C GLU A 129 1.78 -7.29 21.54
N THR A 130 1.63 -7.79 20.32
CA THR A 130 1.72 -6.94 19.13
C THR A 130 0.39 -6.21 18.95
N PRO A 131 0.37 -4.88 19.03
CA PRO A 131 -0.86 -4.12 18.87
C PRO A 131 -1.44 -4.33 17.48
N ASP A 132 -2.77 -4.29 17.40
CA ASP A 132 -3.51 -4.51 16.17
C ASP A 132 -3.00 -3.58 15.05
N PRO A 133 -2.66 -4.10 13.87
CA PRO A 133 -2.03 -3.32 12.80
C PRO A 133 -2.93 -2.22 12.24
N LEU A 134 -4.26 -2.37 12.32
CA LEU A 134 -5.20 -1.32 11.92
C LEU A 134 -5.24 -0.22 12.97
N VAL A 135 -5.19 -0.58 14.26
CA VAL A 135 -5.06 0.39 15.37
C VAL A 135 -3.74 1.15 15.23
N MET A 136 -2.63 0.46 14.98
CA MET A 136 -1.33 1.10 14.78
C MET A 136 -1.31 2.02 13.56
N LEU A 137 -1.97 1.65 12.47
CA LEU A 137 -2.10 2.49 11.29
C LEU A 137 -2.91 3.75 11.60
N ALA A 138 -4.07 3.61 12.26
CA ALA A 138 -4.88 4.75 12.68
C ALA A 138 -4.16 5.67 13.67
N TRP A 139 -3.35 5.10 14.56
CA TRP A 139 -2.59 5.86 15.55
C TRP A 139 -1.41 6.62 14.91
N LYS A 140 -0.62 5.96 14.06
CA LYS A 140 0.63 6.51 13.55
C LYS A 140 0.43 7.43 12.34
N CYS A 141 -0.54 7.15 11.48
CA CYS A 141 -0.79 7.94 10.28
C CYS A 141 -1.60 9.20 10.61
N LYS A 142 -0.91 10.30 10.94
CA LYS A 142 -1.52 11.55 11.44
C LYS A 142 -2.48 12.22 10.45
N HIS A 143 -2.33 11.93 9.16
CA HIS A 143 -3.16 12.48 8.09
C HIS A 143 -4.22 11.50 7.59
N LEU A 144 -4.40 10.35 8.26
CA LEU A 144 -5.41 9.37 7.89
C LEU A 144 -6.80 9.96 8.11
N GLU A 145 -7.53 10.13 7.02
CA GLU A 145 -8.89 10.69 7.01
C GLU A 145 -9.94 9.60 6.81
N HIS A 146 -9.60 8.55 6.06
CA HIS A 146 -10.54 7.47 5.73
C HIS A 146 -9.86 6.11 5.87
N LEU A 147 -10.48 5.26 6.68
CA LEU A 147 -10.17 3.84 6.80
C LEU A 147 -11.45 3.07 6.45
N THR A 148 -11.39 2.27 5.39
CA THR A 148 -12.53 1.47 4.94
C THR A 148 -12.13 0.02 4.83
N LEU A 149 -12.89 -0.85 5.49
CA LEU A 149 -12.75 -2.29 5.45
C LEU A 149 -14.13 -2.87 5.14
N PHE A 150 -14.29 -3.48 3.96
CA PHE A 150 -15.52 -4.16 3.56
C PHE A 150 -15.22 -5.63 3.27
N GLY A 151 -16.12 -6.51 3.72
CA GLY A 151 -15.96 -7.96 3.66
C GLY A 151 -15.66 -8.59 5.03
N MET A 152 -15.35 -7.79 6.05
CA MET A 152 -15.06 -8.27 7.41
C MET A 152 -16.31 -8.89 8.06
N CYS A 153 -16.31 -10.21 8.24
CA CYS A 153 -17.29 -10.86 9.09
C CYS A 153 -16.74 -10.88 10.52
N CYS A 154 -17.27 -10.03 11.41
CA CYS A 154 -17.01 -10.16 12.84
C CYS A 154 -17.69 -11.45 13.34
N SER A 155 -16.96 -12.56 13.40
CA SER A 155 -17.45 -13.76 14.07
C SER A 155 -17.64 -13.45 15.55
N ARG A 156 -18.91 -13.54 16.01
CA ARG A 156 -19.30 -13.47 17.41
C ARG A 156 -19.01 -14.77 18.14
#